data_AF-A0AAV9J3N3-F1
#
_entry.id   AF-A0AAV9J3N3-F1
#
_cell.length_a   1.000
_cell.length_b   1.000
_cell.length_c   1.000
_cell.angle_alpha   90.00
_cell.angle_beta   90.00
_cell.angle_gamma   90.00
#
_symmetry.space_group_name_H-M   'P 1'
#
loop_
_entity.id
_entity.type
_entity.pdbx_description
1 polymer ?
#
loop_
_entity_poly.entity_id
_entity_poly.type
_entity_poly.pdbx_seq_one_letter_code
_entity_poly.pdbx_strand_id
1 'polypeptide(L)'
;MNMSLSTERTPVPTWSCVLCCDEHHDYCAIHINETEVCKRCIRDLFAVALKHEFNYPVLWEGTYLQLWQFSHIITADFIQQYEEKEKEYKCAPSERLYCQHTSAKPSLWVRSEQMCEAFVGGKRNEPDSINVTSACSDCNGVTCLKCGTALAGIEKTVDHACGKRRRLAERLVELEDQAAFEGLEQGKDWRFCPGATCKRRLELSEACNHITCGFCGTGFCFICGKQEDGDSRRMETAGTGSPAAARGTTTQTARMQRLMHQTTACLSKRRSVSRPQYKTAKVALDG
;
A
#
# COMPACT_ATOMS: atom_id res chain seq x y z
N MET A 1 -42.11 -46.21 -29.07
CA MET A 1 -40.87 -46.39 -28.28
C MET A 1 -40.48 -45.03 -27.73
N ASN A 2 -40.84 -44.74 -26.47
CA ASN A 2 -40.46 -43.50 -25.79
C ASN A 2 -39.05 -43.68 -25.24
N MET A 3 -38.07 -42.96 -25.81
CA MET A 3 -36.74 -42.84 -25.22
C MET A 3 -36.77 -41.71 -24.19
N SER A 4 -37.05 -42.07 -22.94
CA SER A 4 -36.90 -41.19 -21.79
C SER A 4 -35.41 -40.92 -21.58
N LEU A 5 -34.92 -39.76 -22.03
CA LEU A 5 -33.58 -39.27 -21.70
C LEU A 5 -33.54 -38.84 -20.23
N SER A 6 -33.11 -39.74 -19.36
CA SER A 6 -32.73 -39.43 -17.98
C SER A 6 -31.53 -38.50 -18.01
N THR A 7 -31.76 -37.21 -17.78
CA THR A 7 -30.71 -36.22 -17.56
C THR A 7 -30.18 -36.41 -16.14
N GLU A 8 -29.19 -37.29 -15.97
CA GLU A 8 -28.45 -37.41 -14.72
C GLU A 8 -27.73 -36.08 -14.46
N ARG A 9 -28.23 -35.31 -13.48
CA ARG A 9 -27.57 -34.09 -13.03
C ARG A 9 -26.35 -34.51 -12.21
N THR A 10 -25.16 -34.15 -12.68
CA THR A 10 -23.94 -34.28 -11.88
C THR A 10 -24.10 -33.52 -10.56
N PRO A 11 -23.74 -34.12 -9.41
CA PRO A 11 -23.83 -33.43 -8.12
C PRO A 11 -22.91 -32.21 -8.12
N VAL A 12 -23.41 -31.11 -7.58
CA VAL A 12 -22.63 -29.87 -7.44
C VAL A 12 -21.52 -30.12 -6.41
N PRO A 13 -20.26 -29.75 -6.70
CA PRO A 13 -19.15 -29.97 -5.79
C PRO A 13 -19.34 -29.15 -4.52
N THR A 14 -18.79 -29.67 -3.43
CA THR A 14 -18.73 -29.00 -2.13
C THR A 14 -17.27 -28.73 -1.81
N TRP A 15 -16.98 -27.50 -1.39
CA TRP A 15 -15.62 -27.03 -1.14
C TRP A 15 -15.60 -25.97 -0.03
N SER A 16 -14.43 -25.67 0.55
CA SER A 16 -14.31 -24.68 1.64
C SER A 16 -13.27 -23.62 1.33
N CYS A 17 -13.64 -22.36 1.56
CA CYS A 17 -12.75 -21.23 1.34
C CYS A 17 -11.68 -21.17 2.43
N VAL A 18 -10.40 -21.19 2.05
CA VAL A 18 -9.28 -21.12 3.00
C VAL A 18 -9.21 -19.81 3.81
N LEU A 19 -9.86 -18.74 3.33
CA LEU A 19 -9.81 -17.41 3.97
C LEU A 19 -10.94 -17.18 4.97
N CYS A 20 -12.20 -17.41 4.60
CA CYS A 20 -13.34 -17.23 5.51
C CYS A 20 -13.76 -18.51 6.23
N CYS A 21 -13.26 -19.67 5.81
CA CYS A 21 -13.65 -20.99 6.30
C CYS A 21 -15.14 -21.32 6.05
N ASP A 22 -15.82 -20.58 5.19
CA ASP A 22 -17.19 -20.88 4.78
C ASP A 22 -17.20 -22.07 3.79
N GLU A 23 -18.25 -22.88 3.86
CA GLU A 23 -18.52 -23.98 2.93
C GLU A 23 -19.37 -23.47 1.75
N HIS A 24 -19.05 -23.94 0.56
CA HIS A 24 -19.68 -23.54 -0.69
C HIS A 24 -20.12 -24.77 -1.47
N HIS A 25 -21.29 -24.66 -2.12
CA HIS A 25 -21.88 -25.70 -2.96
C HIS A 25 -22.08 -25.16 -4.37
N ASP A 26 -20.99 -24.79 -5.03
CA ASP A 26 -20.99 -24.24 -6.38
C ASP A 26 -19.67 -24.53 -7.11
N TYR A 27 -19.59 -24.16 -8.39
CA TYR A 27 -18.37 -24.25 -9.20
C TYR A 27 -17.57 -22.93 -9.23
N CYS A 28 -17.77 -22.05 -8.24
CA CYS A 28 -17.21 -20.69 -8.24
C CYS A 28 -15.91 -20.55 -7.44
N ALA A 29 -15.30 -21.67 -7.04
CA ALA A 29 -13.98 -21.68 -6.39
C ALA A 29 -12.92 -21.05 -7.30
N ILE A 30 -12.22 -20.05 -6.77
CA ILE A 30 -11.02 -19.50 -7.40
C ILE A 30 -9.84 -20.28 -6.87
N HIS A 31 -9.07 -20.86 -7.78
CA HIS A 31 -7.94 -21.69 -7.44
C HIS A 31 -6.65 -20.87 -7.52
N ILE A 32 -5.94 -20.77 -6.39
CA ILE A 32 -4.63 -20.13 -6.30
C ILE A 32 -3.67 -21.15 -5.69
N ASN A 33 -2.70 -21.66 -6.46
CA ASN A 33 -1.75 -22.70 -6.01
C ASN A 33 -2.45 -23.86 -5.27
N GLU A 34 -3.44 -24.49 -5.91
CA GLU A 34 -4.19 -25.63 -5.34
C GLU A 34 -5.07 -25.31 -4.12
N THR A 35 -5.18 -24.04 -3.72
CA THR A 35 -6.10 -23.61 -2.66
C THR A 35 -7.36 -22.99 -3.23
N GLU A 36 -8.49 -23.25 -2.58
CA GLU A 36 -9.80 -22.77 -3.00
C GLU A 36 -10.19 -21.51 -2.21
N VAL A 37 -10.53 -20.45 -2.94
CA VAL A 37 -10.89 -19.16 -2.37
C VAL A 37 -12.19 -18.65 -2.98
N CYS A 38 -13.08 -18.11 -2.16
CA CYS A 38 -14.32 -17.53 -2.66
C CYS A 38 -14.11 -16.13 -3.26
N LYS A 39 -14.98 -15.78 -4.20
CA LYS A 39 -14.95 -14.50 -4.92
C LYS A 39 -14.95 -13.29 -3.98
N ARG A 40 -15.70 -13.39 -2.88
CA ARG A 40 -15.77 -12.34 -1.85
C ARG A 40 -14.42 -12.13 -1.19
N CYS A 41 -13.75 -13.19 -0.74
CA CYS A 41 -12.47 -13.07 -0.07
C CYS A 41 -11.36 -12.53 -0.98
N ILE A 42 -11.36 -12.85 -2.27
CA ILE A 42 -10.43 -12.23 -3.23
C ILE A 42 -10.69 -10.73 -3.35
N ARG A 43 -11.96 -10.30 -3.48
CA ARG A 43 -12.30 -8.87 -3.52
C ARG A 43 -11.88 -8.15 -2.24
N ASP A 44 -12.12 -8.77 -1.09
CA ASP A 44 -11.76 -8.19 0.22
C ASP A 44 -10.23 -8.07 0.36
N LEU A 45 -9.48 -9.07 -0.12
CA LEU A 45 -8.01 -9.05 -0.12
C LEU A 45 -7.44 -7.84 -0.88
N PHE A 46 -7.91 -7.60 -2.12
CA PHE A 46 -7.50 -6.44 -2.90
C PHE A 46 -8.04 -5.13 -2.30
N ALA A 47 -9.24 -5.12 -1.73
CA ALA A 47 -9.80 -3.93 -1.08
C ALA A 47 -8.99 -3.51 0.16
N VAL A 48 -8.46 -4.48 0.89
CA VAL A 48 -7.55 -4.25 2.02
C VAL A 48 -6.22 -3.66 1.53
N ALA A 49 -5.64 -4.21 0.47
CA ALA A 49 -4.42 -3.67 -0.16
C ALA A 49 -4.63 -2.25 -0.72
N LEU A 50 -5.80 -1.97 -1.29
CA LEU A 50 -6.15 -0.64 -1.77
C LEU A 50 -6.19 0.40 -0.64
N LYS A 51 -6.74 0.03 0.53
CA LYS A 51 -6.87 0.92 1.69
C LYS A 51 -5.57 1.09 2.48
N HIS A 52 -4.70 0.09 2.44
CA HIS A 52 -3.57 -0.01 3.34
C HIS A 52 -2.30 -0.37 2.59
N GLU A 53 -1.40 0.60 2.50
CA GLU A 53 -0.14 0.46 1.77
C GLU A 53 0.72 -0.73 2.24
N PHE A 54 0.66 -1.11 3.51
CA PHE A 54 1.43 -2.25 4.04
C PHE A 54 0.93 -3.61 3.54
N ASN A 55 -0.30 -3.69 3.02
CA ASN A 55 -0.85 -4.88 2.38
C ASN A 55 -0.67 -4.86 0.86
N TYR A 56 -0.06 -3.80 0.33
CA TYR A 56 0.30 -3.69 -1.07
C TYR A 56 1.78 -4.06 -1.25
N PRO A 57 2.13 -4.85 -2.29
CA PRO A 57 1.21 -5.54 -3.20
C PRO A 57 0.59 -6.78 -2.54
N VAL A 58 -0.53 -7.26 -3.09
CA VAL A 58 -1.16 -8.50 -2.61
C VAL A 58 -0.22 -9.68 -2.89
N LEU A 59 0.22 -10.34 -1.81
CA LEU A 59 1.07 -11.51 -1.84
C LEU A 59 0.28 -12.77 -1.46
N TRP A 60 0.45 -13.83 -2.25
CA TRP A 60 -0.02 -15.18 -1.94
C TRP A 60 1.17 -16.13 -1.96
N GLU A 61 1.50 -16.70 -0.80
CA GLU A 61 2.65 -17.60 -0.65
C GLU A 61 3.98 -17.01 -1.20
N GLY A 62 4.15 -15.69 -1.09
CA GLY A 62 5.32 -14.97 -1.59
C GLY A 62 5.29 -14.64 -3.09
N THR A 63 4.20 -14.96 -3.79
CA THR A 63 3.97 -14.62 -5.19
C THR A 63 3.02 -13.42 -5.28
N TYR A 64 3.33 -12.47 -6.16
CA TYR A 64 2.45 -11.32 -6.41
C TYR A 64 1.18 -11.77 -7.13
N LEU A 65 0.02 -11.51 -6.53
CA LEU A 65 -1.26 -11.69 -7.19
C LEU A 65 -1.53 -10.50 -8.11
N GLN A 66 -1.71 -10.80 -9.40
CA GLN A 66 -1.94 -9.76 -10.40
C GLN A 66 -3.45 -9.51 -10.54
N LEU A 67 -3.86 -8.25 -10.39
CA LEU A 67 -5.28 -7.89 -10.36
C LEU A 67 -6.04 -8.32 -11.62
N TRP A 68 -5.40 -8.26 -12.79
CA TRP A 68 -6.01 -8.62 -14.08
C TRP A 68 -6.42 -10.09 -14.18
N GLN A 69 -5.77 -11.00 -13.42
CA GLN A 69 -6.14 -12.42 -13.35
C GLN A 69 -7.56 -12.61 -12.77
N PHE A 70 -8.06 -11.61 -12.05
CA PHE A 70 -9.36 -11.60 -11.38
C PHE A 70 -10.35 -10.61 -12.03
N SER A 71 -10.10 -10.18 -13.27
CA SER A 71 -10.98 -9.26 -14.01
C SER A 71 -12.42 -9.74 -14.18
N HIS A 72 -12.68 -11.05 -14.08
CA HIS A 72 -14.01 -11.64 -14.15
C HIS A 72 -14.83 -11.50 -12.84
N ILE A 73 -14.21 -11.11 -11.72
CA ILE A 73 -14.87 -10.88 -10.42
C ILE A 73 -14.64 -9.47 -9.85
N ILE A 74 -13.66 -8.75 -10.39
CA ILE A 74 -13.31 -7.38 -10.00
C ILE A 74 -13.80 -6.43 -11.09
N THR A 75 -14.49 -5.36 -10.71
CA THR A 75 -15.04 -4.40 -11.66
C THR A 75 -13.95 -3.54 -12.30
N ALA A 76 -14.21 -3.05 -13.52
CA ALA A 76 -13.28 -2.16 -14.22
C ALA A 76 -12.95 -0.89 -13.40
N ASP A 77 -13.94 -0.30 -12.75
CA ASP A 77 -13.75 0.86 -11.87
C ASP A 77 -12.80 0.56 -10.70
N PHE A 78 -12.90 -0.64 -10.12
CA PHE A 78 -12.01 -1.04 -9.03
C PHE A 78 -10.58 -1.27 -9.55
N ILE A 79 -10.44 -1.85 -10.75
CA ILE A 79 -9.14 -2.02 -11.40
C ILE A 79 -8.48 -0.66 -11.60
N GLN A 80 -9.20 0.31 -12.14
CA GLN A 80 -8.70 1.67 -12.33
C GLN A 80 -8.26 2.31 -11.01
N GLN A 81 -9.09 2.25 -9.97
CA GLN A 81 -8.74 2.79 -8.64
C GLN A 81 -7.47 2.13 -8.08
N TYR A 82 -7.32 0.83 -8.28
CA TYR A 82 -6.15 0.09 -7.81
C TYR A 82 -4.88 0.48 -8.58
N GLU A 83 -4.95 0.65 -9.89
CA GLU A 83 -3.82 1.12 -10.71
C GLU A 83 -3.42 2.56 -10.37
N GLU A 84 -4.39 3.44 -10.13
CA GLU A 84 -4.13 4.81 -9.68
C GLU A 84 -3.44 4.82 -8.30
N LYS A 85 -3.94 4.00 -7.36
CA LYS A 85 -3.34 3.89 -6.02
C LYS A 85 -1.96 3.23 -6.05
N GLU A 86 -1.74 2.29 -6.97
CA GLU A 86 -0.45 1.66 -7.18
C GLU A 86 0.63 2.70 -7.57
N LYS A 87 0.29 3.71 -8.38
CA LYS A 87 1.23 4.81 -8.70
C LYS A 87 1.67 5.58 -7.46
N GLU A 88 0.75 5.80 -6.51
CA GLU A 88 1.04 6.43 -5.22
C GLU A 88 1.94 5.54 -4.36
N TYR A 89 1.62 4.25 -4.22
CA TYR A 89 2.40 3.32 -3.39
C TYR A 89 3.81 3.05 -3.92
N LYS A 90 3.98 2.99 -5.24
CA LYS A 90 5.29 2.91 -5.90
C LYS A 90 6.12 4.19 -5.76
N CYS A 91 5.48 5.34 -5.50
CA CYS A 91 6.18 6.58 -5.19
C CYS A 91 6.67 6.56 -3.74
N ALA A 92 7.95 6.85 -3.50
CA ALA A 92 8.50 6.91 -2.14
C ALA A 92 7.76 7.98 -1.31
N PRO A 93 7.41 7.73 -0.03
CA PRO A 93 6.61 8.67 0.77
C PRO A 93 7.15 10.11 0.79
N SER A 94 8.48 10.29 0.83
CA SER A 94 9.14 11.61 0.80
C SER A 94 8.97 12.37 -0.52
N GLU A 95 8.70 11.64 -1.60
CA GLU A 95 8.55 12.17 -2.95
C GLU A 95 7.10 12.37 -3.35
N ARG A 96 6.13 11.89 -2.55
CA ARG A 96 4.71 12.03 -2.88
C ARG A 96 4.26 13.47 -2.78
N LEU A 97 3.46 13.89 -3.76
CA LEU A 97 2.78 15.17 -3.76
C LEU A 97 1.28 14.93 -3.81
N TYR A 98 0.56 15.62 -2.93
CA TYR A 98 -0.89 15.63 -2.86
C TYR A 98 -1.41 17.03 -3.19
N CYS A 99 -2.59 17.09 -3.81
CA CYS A 99 -3.23 18.34 -4.16
C CYS A 99 -3.54 19.16 -2.92
N GLN A 100 -3.03 20.40 -2.90
CA GLN A 100 -3.20 21.36 -1.81
C GLN A 100 -4.31 22.39 -2.10
N HIS A 101 -5.07 22.23 -3.20
CA HIS A 101 -6.19 23.11 -3.50
C HIS A 101 -7.36 22.84 -2.56
N THR A 102 -7.98 23.91 -2.10
CA THR A 102 -9.28 23.86 -1.45
C THR A 102 -10.34 23.74 -2.53
N SER A 103 -10.90 22.55 -2.67
CA SER A 103 -12.05 22.35 -3.55
C SER A 103 -13.30 22.77 -2.79
N ALA A 104 -14.06 23.71 -3.33
CA ALA A 104 -15.46 23.82 -2.98
C ALA A 104 -16.18 22.62 -3.62
N LYS A 105 -16.08 21.42 -3.02
CA LYS A 105 -16.93 20.31 -3.45
C LYS A 105 -18.38 20.80 -3.27
N PRO A 106 -19.20 20.86 -4.33
CA PRO A 106 -20.59 21.22 -4.18
C PRO A 106 -21.31 20.02 -3.57
N SER A 107 -21.06 19.75 -2.29
CA SER A 107 -22.01 18.97 -1.52
C SER A 107 -23.23 19.88 -1.33
N LEU A 108 -24.40 19.39 -1.69
CA LEU A 108 -25.66 20.15 -1.77
C LEU A 108 -26.06 20.87 -0.47
N TRP A 109 -25.34 20.69 0.65
CA TRP A 109 -25.74 21.21 1.96
C TRP A 109 -24.59 21.72 2.85
N VAL A 110 -23.32 21.70 2.42
CA VAL A 110 -22.21 22.25 3.22
C VAL A 110 -21.10 22.78 2.31
N ARG A 111 -20.84 24.09 2.33
CA ARG A 111 -19.59 24.70 1.84
C ARG A 111 -18.51 24.54 2.91
N SER A 112 -17.99 23.32 3.09
CA SER A 112 -16.74 23.15 3.83
C SER A 112 -15.60 23.32 2.85
N GLU A 113 -14.72 24.28 3.08
CA GLU A 113 -13.42 24.38 2.40
C GLU A 113 -12.58 23.16 2.78
N GLN A 114 -12.80 22.05 2.08
CA GLN A 114 -12.03 20.83 2.26
C GLN A 114 -10.88 20.81 1.26
N MET A 115 -9.68 20.54 1.75
CA MET A 115 -8.53 20.28 0.90
C MET A 115 -8.77 19.03 0.05
N CYS A 116 -8.30 19.06 -1.20
CA CYS A 116 -8.54 17.98 -2.14
C CYS A 116 -7.81 16.69 -1.74
N GLU A 117 -6.53 16.79 -1.33
CA GLU A 117 -5.68 15.68 -0.85
C GLU A 117 -5.47 14.53 -1.86
N ALA A 118 -5.93 14.66 -3.10
CA ALA A 118 -5.70 13.67 -4.14
C ALA A 118 -4.22 13.59 -4.51
N PHE A 119 -3.69 12.38 -4.72
CA PHE A 119 -2.32 12.17 -5.17
C PHE A 119 -2.14 12.73 -6.59
N VAL A 120 -1.17 13.62 -6.79
CA VAL A 120 -0.91 14.29 -8.08
C VAL A 120 0.38 13.84 -8.76
N GLY A 121 1.21 13.05 -8.06
CA GLY A 121 2.43 12.47 -8.59
C GLY A 121 3.63 12.54 -7.64
N GLY A 122 4.78 12.10 -8.14
CA GLY A 122 6.07 12.23 -7.45
C GLY A 122 6.78 13.56 -7.75
N LYS A 123 7.66 13.98 -6.84
CA LYS A 123 8.52 15.15 -7.03
C LYS A 123 9.38 15.01 -8.29
N ARG A 124 9.57 16.12 -9.01
CA ARG A 124 10.42 16.22 -10.21
C ARG A 124 11.46 17.31 -10.02
N ASN A 125 12.74 16.93 -10.12
CA ASN A 125 13.86 17.86 -9.93
C ASN A 125 14.50 18.33 -11.23
N GLU A 126 14.09 17.81 -12.38
CA GLU A 126 14.73 18.16 -13.65
C GLU A 126 14.43 19.61 -14.05
N PRO A 127 15.48 20.41 -14.32
CA PRO A 127 15.36 21.85 -14.60
C PRO A 127 14.63 22.16 -15.92
N ASP A 128 14.61 21.24 -16.88
CA ASP A 128 14.12 21.46 -18.25
C ASP A 128 12.85 20.68 -18.61
N SER A 129 12.18 20.06 -17.63
CA SER A 129 10.95 19.32 -17.93
C SER A 129 9.78 20.27 -18.20
N ILE A 130 9.26 20.26 -19.43
CA ILE A 130 8.01 20.95 -19.84
C ILE A 130 6.80 20.58 -18.93
N ASN A 131 6.95 19.52 -18.13
CA ASN A 131 5.94 18.96 -17.23
C ASN A 131 6.32 19.08 -15.73
N VAL A 132 6.69 20.28 -15.26
CA VAL A 132 6.90 20.57 -13.81
C VAL A 132 5.57 20.75 -13.06
N THR A 133 4.43 20.57 -13.73
CA THR A 133 3.10 20.73 -13.14
C THR A 133 2.22 19.53 -13.44
N SER A 134 1.27 19.26 -12.54
CA SER A 134 0.25 18.23 -12.70
C SER A 134 -1.11 18.82 -12.36
N ALA A 135 -2.12 18.52 -13.18
CA ALA A 135 -3.50 18.85 -12.87
C ALA A 135 -4.12 17.73 -12.04
N CYS A 136 -4.79 18.09 -10.96
CA CYS A 136 -5.52 17.16 -10.11
C CYS A 136 -6.78 16.66 -10.83
N SER A 137 -6.98 15.34 -10.90
CA SER A 137 -8.17 14.71 -11.47
C SER A 137 -9.48 15.11 -10.78
N ASP A 138 -9.42 15.43 -9.48
CA ASP A 138 -10.60 15.59 -8.64
C ASP A 138 -11.11 17.03 -8.59
N CYS A 139 -10.20 18.01 -8.63
CA CYS A 139 -10.53 19.43 -8.51
C CYS A 139 -9.99 20.31 -9.64
N ASN A 140 -9.28 19.73 -10.61
CA ASN A 140 -8.57 20.43 -11.68
C ASN A 140 -7.52 21.45 -11.21
N GLY A 141 -7.18 21.46 -9.92
CA GLY A 141 -6.13 22.30 -9.36
C GLY A 141 -4.76 21.92 -9.92
N VAL A 142 -3.95 22.92 -10.26
CA VAL A 142 -2.61 22.71 -10.86
C VAL A 142 -1.54 22.74 -9.77
N THR A 143 -0.85 21.63 -9.53
CA THR A 143 0.22 21.52 -8.53
C THR A 143 1.59 21.52 -9.19
N CYS A 144 2.53 22.31 -8.63
CA CYS A 144 3.94 22.23 -9.02
C CYS A 144 4.56 20.93 -8.50
N LEU A 145 5.01 20.06 -9.40
CA LEU A 145 5.69 18.80 -9.08
C LEU A 145 7.11 19.00 -8.53
N LYS A 146 7.67 20.21 -8.55
CA LYS A 146 9.00 20.48 -7.97
C LYS A 146 8.95 20.88 -6.50
N CYS A 147 7.90 21.56 -6.06
CA CYS A 147 7.79 22.05 -4.68
C CYS A 147 6.46 21.76 -3.99
N GLY A 148 5.50 21.10 -4.66
CA GLY A 148 4.19 20.75 -4.11
C GLY A 148 3.20 21.93 -4.00
N THR A 149 3.54 23.11 -4.49
CA THR A 149 2.68 24.30 -4.35
C THR A 149 1.44 24.19 -5.24
N ALA A 150 0.27 24.45 -4.67
CA ALA A 150 -0.96 24.72 -5.42
C ALA A 150 -0.84 26.04 -6.19
N LEU A 151 -1.01 25.99 -7.51
CA LEU A 151 -0.96 27.15 -8.41
C LEU A 151 -2.39 27.60 -8.73
N ALA A 152 -2.62 28.91 -8.74
CA ALA A 152 -3.92 29.51 -9.02
C ALA A 152 -4.20 29.62 -10.54
N GLY A 153 -3.97 28.53 -11.27
CA GLY A 153 -4.17 28.44 -12.73
C GLY A 153 -2.88 28.23 -13.54
N ILE A 154 -3.06 27.86 -14.82
CA ILE A 154 -1.96 27.53 -15.76
C ILE A 154 -1.09 28.77 -16.04
N GLU A 155 -1.66 29.98 -16.06
CA GLU A 155 -0.94 31.21 -16.37
C GLU A 155 0.16 31.53 -15.34
N LYS A 156 -0.04 31.14 -14.08
CA LYS A 156 0.94 31.35 -13.00
C LYS A 156 2.02 30.27 -12.92
N THR A 157 2.05 29.34 -13.87
CA THR A 157 3.09 28.30 -13.95
C THR A 157 4.44 28.87 -14.41
N VAL A 158 4.41 29.87 -15.29
CA VAL A 158 5.61 30.50 -15.88
C VAL A 158 6.36 31.35 -14.86
N ASP A 159 5.64 32.04 -13.97
CA ASP A 159 6.22 32.92 -12.94
C ASP A 159 6.50 32.21 -11.60
N HIS A 160 6.25 30.91 -11.51
CA HIS A 160 6.40 30.18 -10.26
C HIS A 160 7.87 29.94 -9.89
N ALA A 161 8.36 30.67 -8.88
CA ALA A 161 9.70 30.45 -8.31
C ALA A 161 9.67 29.45 -7.13
N CYS A 162 10.19 28.23 -7.34
CA CYS A 162 10.19 27.16 -6.32
C CYS A 162 11.10 27.42 -5.10
N GLY A 163 12.10 28.31 -5.22
CA GLY A 163 13.27 28.34 -4.34
C GLY A 163 13.00 28.56 -2.84
N LYS A 164 12.05 29.43 -2.48
CA LYS A 164 11.76 29.76 -1.07
C LYS A 164 10.88 28.71 -0.39
N ARG A 165 9.87 28.17 -1.09
CA ARG A 165 8.98 27.14 -0.51
C ARG A 165 9.64 25.78 -0.39
N ARG A 166 10.54 25.40 -1.31
CA ARG A 166 11.24 24.11 -1.23
C ARG A 166 12.00 23.97 0.10
N ARG A 167 12.79 24.98 0.46
CA ARG A 167 13.56 25.00 1.70
C ARG A 167 12.68 24.99 2.94
N LEU A 168 11.55 25.70 2.90
CA LEU A 168 10.60 25.70 4.02
C LEU A 168 9.93 24.33 4.19
N ALA A 169 9.48 23.71 3.09
CA ALA A 169 8.85 22.39 3.11
C ALA A 169 9.84 21.30 3.56
N GLU A 170 11.07 21.29 3.04
CA GLU A 170 12.14 20.40 3.48
C GLU A 170 12.39 20.52 4.98
N ARG A 171 12.49 21.76 5.49
CA ARG A 171 12.72 22.03 6.91
C ARG A 171 11.55 21.61 7.80
N LEU A 172 10.31 21.82 7.36
CA LEU A 172 9.12 21.42 8.12
C LEU A 172 9.03 19.90 8.23
N VAL A 173 9.25 19.17 7.13
CA VAL A 173 9.27 17.71 7.13
C VAL A 173 10.36 17.19 8.07
N GLU A 174 11.55 17.78 8.05
CA GLU A 174 12.65 17.39 8.95
C GLU A 174 12.30 17.62 10.43
N LEU A 175 11.63 18.74 10.76
CA LEU A 175 11.19 19.03 12.11
C LEU A 175 10.08 18.08 12.60
N GLU A 176 9.10 17.78 11.74
CA GLU A 176 8.03 16.82 12.06
C GLU A 176 8.58 15.40 12.26
N ASP A 177 9.49 14.97 11.37
CA ASP A 177 10.18 13.69 11.48
C ASP A 177 11.06 13.61 12.73
N GLN A 178 11.67 14.72 13.15
CA GLN A 178 12.46 14.75 14.37
C GLN A 178 11.56 14.65 15.61
N ALA A 179 10.42 15.35 15.61
CA ALA A 179 9.47 15.33 16.71
C ALA A 179 8.78 13.98 16.88
N ALA A 180 8.43 13.31 15.78
CA ALA A 180 7.76 12.01 15.82
C ALA A 180 8.63 10.88 16.41
N PHE A 181 9.95 11.06 16.43
CA PHE A 181 10.92 10.07 16.90
C PHE A 181 11.77 10.58 18.06
N GLU A 182 11.36 11.67 18.68
CA GLU A 182 12.00 12.17 19.89
C GLU A 182 11.94 11.09 20.98
N GLY A 183 13.11 10.68 21.47
CA GLY A 183 13.24 9.61 22.46
C GLY A 183 13.23 8.18 21.92
N LEU A 184 13.17 7.96 20.60
CA LEU A 184 13.28 6.64 19.98
C LEU A 184 14.69 6.36 19.45
N GLU A 185 15.23 5.18 19.76
CA GLU A 185 16.60 4.78 19.44
C GLU A 185 16.67 3.95 18.16
N GLN A 186 17.52 4.37 17.21
CA GLN A 186 17.73 3.64 15.96
C GLN A 186 18.38 2.27 16.22
N GLY A 187 17.75 1.18 15.77
CA GLY A 187 18.19 -0.19 16.03
C GLY A 187 17.56 -0.88 17.21
N LYS A 188 16.76 -0.14 17.97
CA LYS A 188 15.97 -0.66 19.08
C LYS A 188 14.49 -0.42 18.81
N ASP A 189 14.13 0.82 18.52
CA ASP A 189 12.74 1.22 18.29
C ASP A 189 12.43 1.31 16.78
N TRP A 190 13.37 1.81 15.97
CA TRP A 190 13.16 1.98 14.52
C TRP A 190 14.43 1.82 13.70
N ARG A 191 14.29 1.56 12.39
CA ARG A 191 15.42 1.48 11.44
C ARG A 191 15.05 1.78 10.00
N PHE A 192 15.96 2.41 9.26
CA PHE A 192 15.86 2.50 7.81
C PHE A 192 16.08 1.17 7.09
N CYS A 193 15.20 0.86 6.15
CA CYS A 193 15.41 -0.21 5.18
C CYS A 193 16.70 0.06 4.38
N PRO A 194 17.65 -0.90 4.30
CA PRO A 194 18.91 -0.69 3.61
C PRO A 194 18.76 -0.67 2.09
N GLY A 195 17.64 -1.18 1.54
CA GLY A 195 17.36 -1.19 0.11
C GLY A 195 17.59 0.18 -0.52
N ALA A 196 18.38 0.22 -1.60
CA ALA A 196 18.95 1.44 -2.17
C ALA A 196 17.90 2.51 -2.44
N THR A 197 16.73 2.12 -2.93
CA THR A 197 15.63 3.00 -3.32
C THR A 197 14.53 3.12 -2.27
N CYS A 198 14.44 2.20 -1.32
CA CYS A 198 13.34 2.17 -0.36
C CYS A 198 13.56 3.18 0.76
N LYS A 199 14.65 3.01 1.53
CA LYS A 199 15.03 3.86 2.67
C LYS A 199 13.89 4.23 3.63
N ARG A 200 12.82 3.44 3.70
CA ARG A 200 11.70 3.66 4.64
C ARG A 200 12.11 3.30 6.05
N ARG A 201 11.59 4.03 7.04
CA ARG A 201 11.70 3.66 8.46
C ARG A 201 10.75 2.49 8.74
N LEU A 202 11.25 1.49 9.44
CA LEU A 202 10.53 0.30 9.89
C LEU A 202 10.65 0.20 11.40
N GLU A 203 9.59 -0.29 12.04
CA GLU A 203 9.57 -0.66 13.46
C GLU A 203 9.63 -2.19 13.58
N LEU A 204 10.22 -2.68 14.67
CA LEU A 204 10.30 -4.11 14.92
C LEU A 204 8.98 -4.61 15.51
N SER A 205 8.15 -5.26 14.70
CA SER A 205 6.86 -5.79 15.15
C SER A 205 6.93 -7.19 15.78
N GLU A 206 8.05 -7.90 15.60
CA GLU A 206 8.25 -9.29 16.06
C GLU A 206 9.59 -9.45 16.77
N ALA A 207 9.72 -10.42 17.66
CA ALA A 207 10.95 -10.65 18.45
C ALA A 207 12.17 -11.14 17.62
N CYS A 208 12.05 -11.25 16.30
CA CYS A 208 13.14 -11.66 15.42
C CYS A 208 13.88 -10.43 14.86
N ASN A 209 15.18 -10.32 15.14
CA ASN A 209 15.99 -9.23 14.61
C ASN A 209 16.24 -9.31 13.10
N HIS A 210 15.91 -10.44 12.45
CA HIS A 210 15.89 -10.53 10.99
C HIS A 210 14.50 -10.16 10.48
N ILE A 211 14.42 -9.11 9.68
CA ILE A 211 13.17 -8.63 9.13
C ILE A 211 13.25 -8.51 7.61
N THR A 212 12.12 -8.73 6.96
CA THR A 212 11.92 -8.43 5.55
C THR A 212 11.13 -7.14 5.44
N CYS A 213 11.66 -6.16 4.71
CA CYS A 213 10.92 -4.93 4.44
C CYS A 213 9.62 -5.25 3.70
N GLY A 214 8.47 -5.01 4.34
CA GLY A 214 7.16 -5.26 3.73
C GLY A 214 6.90 -4.44 2.46
N PHE A 215 7.67 -3.38 2.22
CA PHE A 215 7.49 -2.50 1.06
C PHE A 215 8.36 -2.87 -0.14
N CYS A 216 9.62 -3.26 0.06
CA CYS A 216 10.55 -3.55 -1.04
C CYS A 216 11.11 -4.97 -1.02
N GLY A 217 10.73 -5.80 -0.04
CA GLY A 217 11.16 -7.18 0.09
C GLY A 217 12.61 -7.37 0.55
N THR A 218 13.38 -6.30 0.79
CA THR A 218 14.77 -6.43 1.23
C THR A 218 14.83 -7.04 2.63
N GLY A 219 15.52 -8.18 2.77
CA GLY A 219 15.85 -8.82 4.04
C GLY A 219 17.08 -8.18 4.69
N PHE A 220 17.01 -7.90 5.99
CA PHE A 220 18.12 -7.28 6.72
C PHE A 220 18.01 -7.46 8.24
N CYS A 221 19.12 -7.22 8.95
CA CYS A 221 19.14 -7.23 10.40
C CYS A 221 18.68 -5.88 10.98
N PHE A 222 17.66 -5.89 11.85
CA PHE A 222 17.12 -4.70 12.51
C PHE A 222 18.11 -4.05 13.48
N ILE A 223 19.05 -4.78 14.08
CA ILE A 223 20.02 -4.22 15.04
C ILE A 223 21.24 -3.63 14.34
N CYS A 224 21.74 -4.22 13.24
CA CYS A 224 22.95 -3.73 12.54
C CYS A 224 22.70 -3.11 11.15
N GLY A 225 21.53 -3.34 10.53
CA GLY A 225 21.09 -2.64 9.33
C GLY A 225 21.71 -3.19 8.05
N LYS A 226 22.54 -4.24 8.18
CA LYS A 226 23.17 -4.92 7.06
C LYS A 226 22.12 -5.71 6.30
N GLN A 227 22.06 -5.44 5.00
CA GLN A 227 21.29 -6.21 4.04
C GLN A 227 21.87 -7.62 3.95
N GLU A 228 21.02 -8.62 3.71
CA GLU A 228 21.49 -9.94 3.33
C GLU A 228 21.92 -9.96 1.87
N ASP A 229 23.15 -10.42 1.62
CA ASP A 229 23.64 -10.68 0.27
C ASP A 229 22.91 -11.91 -0.27
N GLY A 230 21.97 -11.69 -1.18
CA GLY A 230 21.25 -12.77 -1.85
C GLY A 230 22.12 -13.43 -2.91
N ASP A 231 23.01 -14.33 -2.50
CA ASP A 231 23.61 -15.34 -3.41
C ASP A 231 23.43 -16.76 -2.86
N SER A 232 22.17 -17.19 -2.74
CA SER A 232 21.82 -18.60 -2.47
C SER A 232 20.61 -19.07 -3.27
N ARG A 233 20.35 -18.48 -4.44
CA ARG A 233 19.48 -19.06 -5.46
C ARG A 233 20.12 -18.94 -6.84
N ARG A 234 21.30 -19.55 -6.99
CA ARG A 234 21.75 -20.03 -8.29
C ARG A 234 21.33 -21.49 -8.41
N MET A 235 20.53 -21.75 -9.43
CA MET A 235 20.04 -23.05 -9.85
C MET A 235 21.23 -23.97 -10.16
N GLU A 236 21.44 -25.03 -9.37
CA GLU A 236 22.31 -26.14 -9.75
C GLU A 236 21.51 -27.44 -9.79
N THR A 237 21.26 -27.87 -11.02
CA THR A 237 20.95 -29.23 -11.39
C THR A 237 22.21 -30.10 -11.22
N ALA A 238 22.22 -31.04 -10.27
CA ALA A 238 22.88 -32.35 -10.39
C ALA A 238 22.66 -33.14 -9.08
N GLY A 239 22.12 -34.35 -9.22
CA GLY A 239 21.73 -35.17 -8.08
C GLY A 239 22.89 -35.81 -7.32
N THR A 240 22.60 -36.23 -6.10
CA THR A 240 22.83 -37.60 -5.58
C THR A 240 22.26 -37.73 -4.15
N GLY A 241 21.36 -38.70 -3.97
CA GLY A 241 21.20 -39.53 -2.75
C GLY A 241 20.79 -38.91 -1.39
N SER A 242 19.48 -38.92 -1.09
CA SER A 242 18.74 -39.47 0.09
C SER A 242 19.40 -39.72 1.48
N PRO A 243 18.63 -39.92 2.59
CA PRO A 243 17.17 -39.74 2.78
C PRO A 243 16.68 -39.13 4.13
N ALA A 244 15.41 -38.71 4.11
CA ALA A 244 14.35 -38.81 5.15
C ALA A 244 14.51 -38.15 6.53
N ALA A 245 13.60 -37.21 6.85
CA ALA A 245 12.52 -37.45 7.82
C ALA A 245 11.45 -36.35 7.73
N ALA A 246 10.21 -36.78 7.52
CA ALA A 246 9.01 -35.98 7.38
C ALA A 246 8.60 -35.25 8.67
N ARG A 247 8.09 -34.01 8.53
CA ARG A 247 6.99 -33.41 9.32
C ARG A 247 6.79 -31.94 8.93
N GLY A 248 5.63 -31.56 8.40
CA GLY A 248 5.27 -30.14 8.29
C GLY A 248 4.09 -29.83 7.38
N THR A 249 2.86 -29.96 7.87
CA THR A 249 1.66 -29.37 7.24
C THR A 249 0.83 -28.51 8.19
N THR A 250 1.27 -28.30 9.44
CA THR A 250 0.44 -27.66 10.48
C THR A 250 0.80 -26.19 10.77
N THR A 251 1.89 -25.67 10.21
CA THR A 251 2.44 -24.36 10.61
C THR A 251 1.96 -23.19 9.74
N GLN A 252 1.36 -23.46 8.57
CA GLN A 252 1.13 -22.43 7.53
C GLN A 252 -0.25 -21.76 7.63
N THR A 253 -1.30 -22.52 7.98
CA THR A 253 -2.64 -21.98 8.29
C THR A 253 -2.64 -21.03 9.49
N ALA A 254 -1.77 -21.29 10.48
CA ALA A 254 -1.60 -20.43 11.65
C ALA A 254 -0.96 -19.07 11.35
N ARG A 255 -0.32 -18.88 10.19
CA ARG A 255 0.34 -17.62 9.78
C ARG A 255 -0.63 -16.70 9.04
N MET A 256 -1.52 -17.25 8.20
CA MET A 256 -2.57 -16.48 7.51
C MET A 256 -3.69 -16.01 8.47
N GLN A 257 -4.10 -16.83 9.43
CA GLN A 257 -5.11 -16.40 10.44
C GLN A 257 -4.60 -15.30 11.38
N ARG A 258 -3.28 -15.15 11.58
CA ARG A 258 -2.70 -14.11 12.43
C ARG A 258 -2.62 -12.73 11.77
N LEU A 259 -2.47 -12.65 10.45
CA LEU A 259 -2.55 -11.39 9.70
C LEU A 259 -3.96 -10.76 9.78
N MET A 260 -5.01 -11.58 9.86
CA MET A 260 -6.40 -11.14 10.04
C MET A 260 -6.74 -10.76 11.50
N HIS A 261 -6.07 -11.35 12.50
CA HIS A 261 -6.28 -10.99 13.91
C HIS A 261 -5.50 -9.73 14.35
N GLN A 262 -4.37 -9.42 13.71
CA GLN A 262 -3.64 -8.17 13.96
C GLN A 262 -4.40 -6.93 13.45
N THR A 263 -5.25 -7.08 12.43
CA THR A 263 -6.06 -5.99 11.88
C THR A 263 -7.21 -5.57 12.79
N THR A 264 -7.77 -6.48 13.61
CA THR A 264 -8.84 -6.16 14.57
C THR A 264 -8.32 -5.54 15.87
N ALA A 265 -7.14 -5.93 16.36
CA ALA A 265 -6.55 -5.39 17.59
C ALA A 265 -6.00 -3.95 17.44
N CYS A 266 -5.60 -3.55 16.23
CA CYS A 266 -5.11 -2.19 15.98
C CYS A 266 -6.26 -1.15 15.90
N LEU A 267 -7.48 -1.60 15.57
CA LEU A 267 -8.68 -0.75 15.49
C LEU A 267 -9.25 -0.37 16.86
N SER A 268 -9.01 -1.15 17.92
CA SER A 268 -9.51 -0.87 19.27
C SER A 268 -8.63 0.12 20.05
N LYS A 269 -7.30 0.13 19.81
CA LYS A 269 -6.36 1.04 20.50
C LYS A 269 -6.28 2.45 19.91
N ARG A 270 -6.68 2.67 18.65
CA ARG A 270 -6.73 4.03 18.06
C ARG A 270 -7.99 4.83 18.42
N ARG A 271 -8.98 4.23 19.10
CA ARG A 271 -10.15 4.97 19.61
C ARG A 271 -9.86 5.80 20.86
N SER A 272 -8.71 5.64 21.52
CA SER A 272 -8.40 6.30 22.80
C SER A 272 -7.37 7.43 22.71
N VAL A 273 -6.84 7.76 21.52
CA VAL A 273 -5.97 8.93 21.36
C VAL A 273 -6.76 10.04 20.68
N SER A 274 -7.15 11.04 21.46
CA SER A 274 -7.78 12.27 20.98
C SER A 274 -6.89 12.93 19.92
N ARG A 275 -7.51 13.28 18.78
CA ARG A 275 -6.87 14.05 17.70
C ARG A 275 -6.23 15.33 18.27
N PRO A 276 -4.98 15.66 17.92
CA PRO A 276 -4.44 16.98 18.19
C PRO A 276 -5.32 18.03 17.48
N GLN A 277 -5.89 18.95 18.25
CA GLN A 277 -6.56 20.11 17.71
C GLN A 277 -5.51 21.01 17.05
N TYR A 278 -5.57 21.16 15.74
CA TYR A 278 -4.80 22.14 15.01
C TYR A 278 -5.25 23.55 15.46
N LYS A 279 -4.48 24.18 16.35
CA LYS A 279 -4.58 25.62 16.61
C LYS A 279 -3.90 26.34 15.45
N THR A 280 -4.71 26.94 14.58
CA THR A 280 -4.24 27.86 13.54
C THR A 280 -3.53 29.05 14.17
N ALA A 281 -2.22 29.16 13.97
CA ALA A 281 -1.49 30.39 14.23
C ALA A 281 -1.83 31.39 13.12
N LYS A 282 -2.72 32.36 13.40
CA LYS A 282 -2.85 33.58 12.61
C LYS A 282 -1.57 34.40 12.83
N VAL A 283 -0.67 34.39 11.86
CA VAL A 283 0.36 35.43 11.77
C VAL A 283 -0.23 36.54 10.92
N ALA A 284 -0.57 37.66 11.57
CA ALA A 284 -0.93 38.89 10.91
C ALA A 284 0.26 39.39 10.08
N LEU A 285 0.02 39.60 8.78
CA LEU A 285 0.88 40.39 7.93
C LEU A 285 0.22 41.76 7.84
N ASP A 286 0.63 42.69 8.70
CA ASP A 286 0.48 44.12 8.45
C ASP A 286 1.87 44.69 8.15
N GLY A 287 1.91 45.65 7.23
CA GLY A 287 3.12 46.31 6.76
C GLY A 287 3.76 47.28 7.74
#